data_AF-A0A3C0P0G4-F1
#
_entry.id   AF-A0A3C0P0G4-F1
#
_cell.length_a   1.000
_cell.length_b   1.000
_cell.length_c   1.000
_cell.angle_alpha   90.00
_cell.angle_beta   90.00
_cell.angle_gamma   90.00
#
_symmetry.space_group_name_H-M   'P 1'
#
loop_
_entity.id
_entity.type
_entity.pdbx_description
1 polymer ?
#
loop_
_entity_poly.entity_id
_entity_poly.type
_entity_poly.pdbx_seq_one_letter_code
_entity_poly.pdbx_strand_id
1 'polypeptide(L)'
;MGKVIGIDLGTTNSCVSVVELSEPVIIPNAEGGRTTPSVIAFTKDGELLVGDHARRQSAMNPRRTMASIKRHMGTDFRFAPDGMSLSPQEVSAMILRKLKKDAENYLGSAVDKAVITVPAYFNDAQRQATK
;
A
#
# COMPACT_ATOMS: atom_id res chain seq x y z
N MET A 1 -11.15 -9.50 20.05
CA MET A 1 -11.38 -8.38 19.11
C MET A 1 -10.03 -7.99 18.54
N GLY A 2 -9.85 -8.02 17.21
CA GLY A 2 -8.54 -7.71 16.59
C GLY A 2 -8.09 -6.28 16.89
N LYS A 3 -6.77 -6.05 16.99
CA LYS A 3 -6.21 -4.70 17.14
C LYS A 3 -6.55 -3.86 15.90
N VAL A 4 -6.84 -2.58 16.09
CA VAL A 4 -6.96 -1.61 14.99
C VAL A 4 -5.56 -1.09 14.67
N ILE A 5 -5.18 -1.10 13.38
CA ILE A 5 -3.89 -0.57 12.92
C ILE A 5 -4.06 0.84 12.34
N GLY A 6 -3.01 1.66 12.45
CA GLY A 6 -2.91 2.94 11.73
C GLY A 6 -2.03 2.77 10.50
N ILE A 7 -2.53 3.12 9.33
CA ILE A 7 -1.80 3.06 8.06
C ILE A 7 -1.59 4.47 7.53
N ASP A 8 -0.33 4.88 7.39
CA ASP A 8 0.01 6.00 6.53
C ASP A 8 0.17 5.48 5.10
N LEU A 9 -0.80 5.78 4.23
CA LEU A 9 -0.73 5.41 2.82
C LEU A 9 -0.08 6.57 2.05
N GLY A 10 1.24 6.68 1.99
CA GLY A 10 1.86 7.82 1.30
C GLY A 10 1.92 7.68 -0.22
N THR A 11 2.29 8.76 -0.91
CA THR A 11 2.54 8.72 -2.36
C THR A 11 3.78 7.92 -2.71
N THR A 12 4.83 8.04 -1.89
CA THR A 12 6.15 7.43 -2.15
C THR A 12 6.40 6.24 -1.23
N ASN A 13 6.10 6.39 0.05
CA ASN A 13 6.29 5.36 1.07
C ASN A 13 5.02 5.28 1.90
N SER A 14 4.74 4.09 2.40
CA SER A 14 3.67 3.84 3.36
C SER A 14 4.24 3.23 4.63
N CYS A 15 3.55 3.37 5.75
CA CYS A 15 3.92 2.72 7.01
C CYS A 15 2.68 2.20 7.72
N VAL A 16 2.90 1.25 8.65
CA VAL A 16 1.84 0.70 9.48
C VAL A 16 2.27 0.73 10.94
N SER A 17 1.30 1.05 11.80
CA SER A 17 1.47 1.26 13.23
C SER A 17 0.36 0.57 14.01
N VAL A 18 0.63 0.30 15.27
CA VAL A 18 -0.34 -0.24 16.24
C VAL A 18 -0.09 0.41 17.60
N VAL A 19 -1.11 0.47 18.45
CA VAL A 19 -0.94 0.92 19.84
C VAL A 19 -0.64 -0.29 20.72
N GLU A 20 0.48 -0.25 21.43
CA GLU A 20 0.89 -1.25 22.42
C GLU A 20 1.22 -0.56 23.74
N LEU A 21 0.64 -1.03 24.84
CA LEU A 21 0.86 -0.43 26.18
C LEU A 21 0.64 1.10 26.21
N SER A 22 -0.35 1.58 25.46
CA SER A 22 -0.68 3.01 25.26
C SER A 22 0.33 3.82 24.44
N GLU A 23 1.36 3.18 23.88
CA GLU A 23 2.36 3.81 23.03
C GLU A 23 2.15 3.41 21.56
N PRO A 24 2.26 4.35 20.60
CA PRO A 24 2.24 4.02 19.19
C PRO A 24 3.56 3.36 18.77
N VAL A 25 3.49 2.17 18.19
CA VAL A 25 4.63 1.40 17.71
C VAL A 25 4.54 1.25 16.19
N ILE A 26 5.64 1.56 15.48
CA ILE A 26 5.77 1.27 14.04
C ILE A 26 6.11 -0.20 13.85
N ILE A 27 5.32 -0.88 13.02
CA ILE A 27 5.56 -2.28 12.67
C ILE A 27 6.55 -2.33 11.50
N PRO A 28 7.68 -3.07 11.60
CA PRO A 28 8.56 -3.30 10.48
C PRO A 28 7.89 -4.17 9.42
N ASN A 29 8.16 -3.90 8.13
CA ASN A 29 7.73 -4.78 7.05
C ASN A 29 8.55 -6.09 7.03
N ALA A 30 8.13 -7.06 6.22
CA ALA A 30 8.84 -8.33 6.05
C ALA A 30 10.33 -8.17 5.64
N GLU A 31 10.67 -7.04 5.01
CA GLU A 31 12.03 -6.69 4.60
C GLU A 31 12.87 -6.00 5.70
N GLY A 32 12.31 -5.82 6.92
CA GLY A 32 12.97 -5.22 8.08
C GLY A 32 12.95 -3.68 8.12
N GLY A 33 12.36 -3.02 7.12
CA GLY A 33 12.19 -1.58 7.05
C GLY A 33 10.97 -1.07 7.81
N ARG A 34 11.05 0.15 8.35
CA ARG A 34 9.92 0.83 9.02
C ARG A 34 8.93 1.49 8.07
N THR A 35 9.24 1.49 6.78
CA THR A 35 8.39 2.02 5.71
C THR A 35 8.47 1.08 4.52
N THR A 36 7.37 0.93 3.80
CA THR A 36 7.28 0.16 2.56
C THR A 36 7.10 1.11 1.37
N PRO A 37 7.91 1.01 0.30
CA PRO A 37 7.69 1.79 -0.92
C PRO A 37 6.27 1.61 -1.47
N SER A 38 5.61 2.70 -1.85
CA SER A 38 4.27 2.69 -2.45
C SER A 38 4.35 2.40 -3.94
N VAL A 39 4.87 1.21 -4.24
CA VAL A 39 5.18 0.71 -5.57
C VAL A 39 4.67 -0.72 -5.70
N ILE A 40 4.00 -1.01 -6.80
CA ILE A 40 3.68 -2.37 -7.22
C ILE A 40 4.37 -2.70 -8.53
N ALA A 41 4.61 -3.97 -8.79
CA ALA A 41 5.01 -4.44 -10.10
C ALA A 41 4.47 -5.84 -10.39
N PHE A 42 4.20 -6.12 -11.67
CA PHE A 42 3.95 -7.49 -12.12
C PHE A 42 5.20 -8.05 -12.80
N THR A 43 5.64 -9.24 -12.40
CA THR A 43 6.74 -9.95 -13.06
C THR A 43 6.32 -10.41 -14.47
N LYS A 44 7.28 -10.99 -15.23
CA LYS A 44 7.00 -11.57 -16.54
C LYS A 44 5.91 -12.65 -16.47
N ASP A 45 5.94 -13.42 -15.40
CA ASP A 45 5.07 -14.58 -15.14
C ASP A 45 3.76 -14.21 -14.43
N GLY A 46 3.52 -12.91 -14.21
CA GLY A 46 2.28 -12.40 -13.62
C GLY A 46 2.26 -12.34 -12.08
N GLU A 47 3.38 -12.63 -11.41
CA GLU A 47 3.49 -12.48 -9.97
C GLU A 47 3.44 -11.01 -9.55
N LEU A 48 2.68 -10.70 -8.51
CA LEU A 48 2.59 -9.37 -7.93
C LEU A 48 3.72 -9.15 -6.91
N LEU A 49 4.57 -8.16 -7.18
CA LEU A 49 5.55 -7.61 -6.25
C LEU A 49 5.01 -6.31 -5.67
N VAL A 50 5.28 -6.06 -4.39
CA VAL A 50 4.91 -4.81 -3.69
C VAL A 50 6.07 -4.35 -2.83
N GLY A 51 6.28 -3.03 -2.71
CA GLY A 51 7.29 -2.47 -1.82
C GLY A 51 8.70 -2.55 -2.39
N ASP A 52 9.66 -2.96 -1.56
CA ASP A 52 11.08 -3.01 -1.92
C ASP A 52 11.36 -3.89 -3.13
N HIS A 53 10.69 -5.04 -3.22
CA HIS A 53 10.83 -5.95 -4.35
C HIS A 53 10.38 -5.29 -5.66
N ALA A 54 9.23 -4.62 -5.67
CA ALA A 54 8.76 -3.88 -6.84
C ALA A 54 9.67 -2.69 -7.18
N ARG A 55 10.16 -1.95 -6.18
CA ARG A 55 11.05 -0.81 -6.39
C ARG A 55 12.39 -1.21 -6.98
N ARG A 56 13.01 -2.31 -6.53
CA ARG A 56 14.34 -2.76 -7.00
C ARG A 56 14.38 -3.04 -8.49
N GLN A 57 13.30 -3.56 -9.05
CA GLN A 57 13.23 -3.96 -10.45
C GLN A 57 12.63 -2.89 -11.39
N SER A 58 12.24 -1.72 -10.86
CA SER A 58 11.44 -0.74 -11.60
C SER A 58 12.13 -0.21 -12.86
N ALA A 59 13.46 -0.08 -12.84
CA ALA A 59 14.23 0.40 -13.98
C ALA A 59 14.24 -0.61 -15.15
N MET A 60 14.21 -1.91 -14.85
CA MET A 60 14.25 -2.98 -15.85
C MET A 60 12.86 -3.44 -16.29
N ASN A 61 11.81 -3.06 -15.56
CA ASN A 61 10.42 -3.43 -15.84
C ASN A 61 9.46 -2.22 -15.74
N PRO A 62 9.71 -1.11 -16.46
CA PRO A 62 8.96 0.13 -16.27
C PRO A 62 7.49 0.01 -16.69
N ARG A 63 7.17 -0.81 -17.70
CA ARG A 63 5.80 -0.97 -18.21
C ARG A 63 4.87 -1.73 -17.27
N ARG A 64 5.43 -2.60 -16.42
CA ARG A 64 4.66 -3.39 -15.45
C ARG A 64 4.83 -2.90 -14.01
N THR A 65 5.42 -1.73 -13.82
CA THR A 65 5.66 -1.14 -12.49
C THR A 65 4.86 0.14 -12.33
N MET A 66 4.16 0.29 -11.21
CA MET A 66 3.40 1.49 -10.86
C MET A 66 3.89 2.07 -9.54
N ALA A 67 4.34 3.32 -9.59
CA ALA A 67 4.72 4.14 -8.43
C ALA A 67 3.89 5.43 -8.38
N SER A 68 3.80 6.10 -7.24
CA SER A 68 3.05 7.36 -7.09
C SER A 68 1.56 7.26 -7.40
N ILE A 69 0.95 6.08 -7.27
CA ILE A 69 -0.46 5.86 -7.60
C ILE A 69 -1.40 6.80 -6.82
N LYS A 70 -1.01 7.23 -5.61
CA LYS A 70 -1.80 8.15 -4.78
C LYS A 70 -2.10 9.48 -5.48
N ARG A 71 -1.28 9.91 -6.44
CA ARG A 71 -1.52 11.11 -7.28
C ARG A 71 -2.72 10.98 -8.21
N HIS A 72 -3.15 9.75 -8.48
CA HIS A 72 -4.25 9.43 -9.39
C HIS A 72 -5.54 9.04 -8.64
N MET A 73 -5.56 9.04 -7.31
CA MET A 73 -6.76 8.71 -6.53
C MET A 73 -7.92 9.64 -6.89
N GLY A 74 -9.13 9.08 -7.00
CA GLY A 74 -10.33 9.83 -7.37
C GLY A 74 -10.37 10.29 -8.83
N THR A 75 -9.57 9.70 -9.71
CA THR A 75 -9.56 9.99 -11.16
C THR A 75 -9.87 8.71 -11.97
N ASP A 76 -10.10 8.87 -13.27
CA ASP A 76 -10.34 7.76 -14.21
C ASP A 76 -9.06 7.10 -14.76
N PHE A 77 -7.89 7.45 -14.20
CA PHE A 77 -6.62 6.85 -14.59
C PHE A 77 -6.69 5.31 -14.52
N ARG A 78 -6.01 4.64 -15.45
CA ARG A 78 -5.89 3.17 -15.46
C ARG A 78 -4.43 2.77 -15.62
N PHE A 79 -3.96 1.93 -14.70
CA PHE A 79 -2.70 1.22 -14.86
C PHE A 79 -2.97 -0.09 -15.61
N ALA A 80 -2.36 -0.25 -16.78
CA ALA A 80 -2.69 -1.32 -17.72
C ALA A 80 -1.48 -2.17 -18.13
N PRO A 81 -0.87 -2.92 -17.19
CA PRO A 81 0.18 -3.88 -17.54
C PRO A 81 -0.43 -5.02 -18.36
N ASP A 82 0.15 -5.31 -19.54
CA ASP A 82 -0.17 -6.47 -20.37
C ASP A 82 -1.68 -6.68 -20.67
N GLY A 83 -2.42 -5.59 -20.89
CA GLY A 83 -3.85 -5.65 -21.24
C GLY A 83 -4.80 -5.74 -20.04
N MET A 84 -4.28 -5.74 -18.81
CA MET A 84 -5.10 -5.49 -17.61
C MET A 84 -5.59 -4.04 -17.59
N SER A 85 -6.55 -3.73 -16.72
CA SER A 85 -7.01 -2.35 -16.51
C SER A 85 -7.35 -2.14 -15.03
N LEU A 86 -6.36 -1.64 -14.28
CA LEU A 86 -6.45 -1.48 -12.83
C LEU A 86 -6.67 -0.01 -12.48
N SER A 87 -7.63 0.24 -11.59
CA SER A 87 -7.89 1.56 -11.03
C SER A 87 -6.82 1.96 -9.98
N PRO A 88 -6.70 3.25 -9.66
CA PRO A 88 -5.84 3.73 -8.57
C PRO A 88 -6.16 3.08 -7.22
N GLN A 89 -7.44 2.81 -6.98
CA GLN A 89 -7.94 2.15 -5.77
C GLN A 89 -7.51 0.68 -5.72
N GLU A 90 -7.60 -0.05 -6.83
CA GLU A 90 -7.17 -1.46 -6.90
C GLU A 90 -5.67 -1.59 -6.67
N VAL A 91 -4.87 -0.73 -7.29
CA VAL A 91 -3.41 -0.68 -7.08
C VAL A 91 -3.07 -0.29 -5.63
N SER A 92 -3.75 0.71 -5.06
CA SER A 92 -3.56 1.09 -3.65
C SER A 92 -3.97 -0.03 -2.69
N ALA A 93 -5.03 -0.78 -3.01
CA ALA A 93 -5.47 -1.93 -2.23
C ALA A 93 -4.42 -3.04 -2.19
N MET A 94 -3.65 -3.25 -3.26
CA MET A 94 -2.52 -4.18 -3.26
C MET A 94 -1.42 -3.76 -2.26
N ILE A 95 -1.14 -2.45 -2.17
CA ILE A 95 -0.22 -1.90 -1.15
C ILE A 95 -0.77 -2.10 0.26
N LEU A 96 -2.05 -1.77 0.48
CA LEU A 96 -2.72 -1.96 1.77
C LEU A 96 -2.74 -3.43 2.22
N ARG A 97 -2.94 -4.38 1.30
CA ARG A 97 -2.87 -5.82 1.60
C ARG A 97 -1.49 -6.24 2.09
N LYS A 98 -0.40 -5.73 1.50
CA LYS A 98 0.95 -6.00 2.02
C LYS A 98 1.13 -5.43 3.43
N LEU A 99 0.73 -4.19 3.68
CA LEU A 99 0.84 -3.56 5.01
C LEU A 99 0.00 -4.30 6.07
N LYS A 100 -1.22 -4.72 5.71
CA LYS A 100 -2.05 -5.59 6.56
C LYS A 100 -1.32 -6.90 6.86
N LYS A 101 -0.77 -7.57 5.84
CA LYS A 101 -0.10 -8.86 6.01
C LYS A 101 1.14 -8.74 6.91
N ASP A 102 1.92 -7.68 6.73
CA ASP A 102 3.07 -7.38 7.58
C ASP A 102 2.63 -7.15 9.05
N ALA A 103 1.53 -6.42 9.27
CA ALA A 103 0.95 -6.24 10.59
C ALA A 103 0.42 -7.54 11.22
N GLU A 104 -0.29 -8.37 10.45
CA GLU A 104 -0.79 -9.67 10.93
C GLU A 104 0.34 -10.62 11.32
N ASN A 105 1.41 -10.65 10.53
CA ASN A 105 2.60 -11.45 10.84
C ASN A 105 3.29 -10.96 12.13
N TYR A 106 3.40 -9.65 12.33
CA TYR A 106 3.95 -9.07 13.55
C TYR A 106 3.09 -9.35 14.78
N LEU A 107 1.77 -9.21 14.65
CA LEU A 107 0.81 -9.37 15.75
C LEU A 107 0.44 -10.83 16.05
N GLY A 108 0.80 -11.77 15.19
CA GLY A 108 0.41 -13.18 15.30
C GLY A 108 -1.10 -13.42 15.24
N SER A 109 -1.88 -12.47 14.71
CA SER A 109 -3.35 -12.51 14.68
C SER A 109 -3.91 -11.71 13.50
N ALA A 110 -5.16 -11.99 13.13
CA ALA A 110 -5.83 -11.31 12.03
C ALA A 110 -6.13 -9.83 12.36
N VAL A 111 -6.06 -8.98 11.34
CA VAL A 111 -6.37 -7.54 11.43
C VAL A 111 -7.55 -7.20 10.54
N ASP A 112 -8.66 -6.79 11.16
CA ASP A 112 -9.93 -6.54 10.45
C ASP A 112 -10.27 -5.05 10.28
N LYS A 113 -9.58 -4.17 11.01
CA LYS A 113 -9.88 -2.74 11.07
C LYS A 113 -8.61 -1.92 10.96
N ALA A 114 -8.69 -0.83 10.20
CA ALA A 114 -7.61 0.11 10.03
C ALA A 114 -8.12 1.55 10.01
N VAL A 115 -7.28 2.48 10.43
CA VAL A 115 -7.40 3.92 10.16
C VAL A 115 -6.38 4.26 9.07
N ILE A 116 -6.81 4.85 7.95
CA ILE A 116 -5.95 5.14 6.79
C ILE A 116 -5.85 6.65 6.59
N THR A 117 -4.62 7.17 6.40
CA THR A 117 -4.37 8.60 6.18
C THR A 117 -4.74 9.07 4.77
N VAL A 118 -5.22 10.31 4.67
CA VAL A 118 -5.39 11.05 3.42
C VAL A 118 -4.86 12.47 3.59
N PRO A 119 -4.32 13.11 2.53
CA PRO A 119 -3.94 14.51 2.59
C PRO A 119 -5.10 15.41 3.01
N ALA A 120 -4.82 16.45 3.78
CA ALA A 120 -5.85 17.38 4.28
C ALA A 120 -6.63 18.05 3.13
N TYR A 121 -5.98 18.29 1.99
CA TYR A 121 -6.58 18.90 0.80
C TYR A 121 -7.32 17.93 -0.13
N PHE A 122 -7.41 16.63 0.20
CA PHE A 122 -8.20 15.70 -0.62
C PHE A 122 -9.68 16.10 -0.61
N ASN A 123 -10.29 16.10 -1.79
CA ASN A 123 -11.72 16.28 -1.96
C ASN A 123 -12.50 15.00 -1.59
N ASP A 124 -13.82 15.06 -1.59
CA ASP A 124 -14.66 13.93 -1.18
C ASP A 124 -14.47 12.69 -2.06
N ALA A 125 -14.34 12.86 -3.38
CA ALA A 125 -14.11 11.74 -4.30
C ALA A 125 -12.78 11.02 -3.99
N GLN A 126 -11.71 11.77 -3.70
CA GLN A 126 -10.41 11.22 -3.33
C GLN A 126 -10.44 10.53 -1.96
N ARG A 127 -11.21 11.06 -1.01
CA ARG A 127 -11.42 10.45 0.32
C ARG A 127 -12.19 9.15 0.21
N GLN A 128 -13.30 9.14 -0.53
CA GLN A 128 -14.09 7.92 -0.76
C GLN A 128 -13.30 6.87 -1.53
N ALA A 129 -12.51 7.27 -2.53
CA ALA A 129 -11.63 6.35 -3.24
C ALA A 129 -10.57 5.70 -2.34
N THR A 130 -10.21 6.31 -1.22
CA THR A 130 -9.22 5.75 -0.27
C THR A 130 -9.88 4.85 0.80
N LYS A 131 -11.19 4.99 1.01
CA LYS A 131 -11.96 4.27 2.04
C LYS A 131 -12.33 2.86 1.57
#